data_AF-A0A368FTQ1-F1
#
_entry.id   AF-A0A368FTQ1-F1
#
_cell.length_a   1.000
_cell.length_b   1.000
_cell.length_c   1.000
_cell.angle_alpha   90.00
_cell.angle_beta   90.00
_cell.angle_gamma   90.00
#
_symmetry.space_group_name_H-M   'P 1'
#
loop_
_entity.id
_entity.type
_entity.pdbx_description
1 polymer ?
#
loop_
_entity_poly.entity_id
_entity_poly.type
_entity_poly.pdbx_seq_one_letter_code
_entity_poly.pdbx_strand_id
1 'polypeptide(L)'
;MLDCIFDCEMVPESHCKSRKSRQSLSDDSLLIGLQSVLRNVYIAEAILFKRLESSSTTEETERLSSGLTRLSEVERKLNLRIIDHINLLTPSDSEEER
;
A
#
# COMPACT_ATOMS: atom_id res chain seq x y z
N MET A 1 -26.65 8.63 -17.75
CA MET A 1 -25.99 9.77 -17.10
C MET A 1 -25.98 9.43 -15.61
N LEU A 2 -24.91 8.77 -15.16
CA LEU A 2 -24.68 8.44 -13.76
C LEU A 2 -23.52 9.33 -13.36
N ASP A 3 -23.86 10.48 -12.82
CA ASP A 3 -22.91 11.50 -12.42
C ASP A 3 -22.00 10.96 -11.31
N CYS A 4 -20.71 11.08 -11.59
CA CYS A 4 -19.60 10.58 -10.80
C CYS A 4 -19.61 11.17 -9.39
N ILE A 5 -20.02 10.40 -8.38
CA ILE A 5 -19.79 10.73 -6.97
C ILE A 5 -18.53 10.00 -6.52
N PHE A 6 -17.38 10.55 -6.91
CA PHE A 6 -16.11 10.32 -6.22
C PHE A 6 -15.35 11.64 -6.21
N ASP A 7 -15.85 12.59 -5.42
CA ASP A 7 -15.08 13.74 -4.96
C ASP A 7 -14.03 13.25 -3.98
N CYS A 8 -12.93 12.72 -4.52
CA CYS A 8 -11.66 12.71 -3.81
C CYS A 8 -11.09 14.11 -3.99
N GLU A 9 -11.49 15.03 -3.11
CA GLU A 9 -10.86 16.35 -2.98
C GLU A 9 -9.39 16.14 -2.54
N MET A 10 -8.51 15.94 -3.53
CA MET A 10 -7.07 16.08 -3.37
C MET A 10 -6.80 17.57 -3.14
N VAL A 11 -6.68 17.96 -1.87
CA VAL A 11 -6.11 19.25 -1.48
C VAL A 11 -4.72 19.35 -2.13
N PRO A 12 -4.42 20.38 -2.94
CA PRO A 12 -3.08 20.56 -3.45
C PRO A 12 -2.23 21.15 -2.32
N GLU A 13 -1.47 20.32 -1.61
CA GLU A 13 -0.35 20.81 -0.80
C GLU A 13 0.74 21.34 -1.73
N SER A 14 0.57 22.62 -2.07
CA SER A 14 1.56 23.69 -2.12
C SER A 14 3.04 23.30 -2.29
N HIS A 15 3.62 23.85 -3.36
CA HIS A 15 5.04 24.24 -3.46
C HIS A 15 6.09 23.16 -3.17
N CYS A 16 6.50 22.47 -4.25
CA CYS A 16 7.87 21.98 -4.38
C CYS A 16 8.87 23.13 -4.18
N LYS A 17 9.36 23.32 -2.94
CA LYS A 17 10.60 24.02 -2.65
C LYS A 17 11.64 23.01 -2.21
N SER A 18 12.50 22.66 -3.14
CA SER A 18 13.80 22.03 -2.89
C SER A 18 14.59 22.89 -1.88
N ARG A 19 14.90 22.33 -0.71
CA ARG A 19 16.11 22.71 0.05
C ARG A 19 16.51 21.64 1.08
N LYS A 20 17.51 20.85 0.68
CA LYS A 20 18.63 20.31 1.48
C LYS A 20 18.52 20.48 3.02
N SER A 21 18.18 19.41 3.72
CA SER A 21 18.78 19.11 5.03
C SER A 21 19.01 17.60 5.18
N ARG A 22 20.30 17.25 5.08
CA ARG A 22 21.00 16.08 5.62
C ARG A 22 20.20 15.04 6.43
N GLN A 23 20.13 13.83 5.88
CA GLN A 23 20.82 12.64 6.44
C GLN A 23 20.29 12.10 7.79
N SER A 24 18.97 11.90 7.89
CA SER A 24 18.34 10.87 8.76
C SER A 24 16.85 10.63 8.42
N LEU A 25 16.25 11.50 7.61
CA LEU A 25 14.82 11.47 7.24
C LEU A 25 14.47 10.57 6.03
N SER A 26 15.46 9.96 5.39
CA SER A 26 15.27 9.21 4.13
C SER A 26 14.55 7.88 4.34
N ASP A 27 14.91 7.16 5.39
CA ASP A 27 14.49 5.78 5.56
C ASP A 27 13.05 5.70 6.12
N ASP A 28 12.66 6.64 6.98
CA ASP A 28 11.28 6.76 7.44
C ASP A 28 10.31 7.11 6.30
N SER A 29 10.73 7.94 5.33
CA SER A 29 9.88 8.32 4.20
C SER A 29 9.54 7.14 3.30
N LEU A 30 10.46 6.19 3.12
CA LEU A 30 10.19 4.99 2.32
C LEU A 30 9.24 4.05 3.06
N LEU A 31 9.46 3.82 4.35
CA LEU A 31 8.61 2.96 5.18
C LEU A 31 7.17 3.51 5.24
N ILE A 32 7.02 4.81 5.48
CA ILE A 32 5.71 5.50 5.47
C ILE A 32 5.05 5.36 4.10
N GLY A 33 5.81 5.51 3.01
CA GLY A 33 5.33 5.30 1.65
C GLY A 33 4.83 3.87 1.42
N LEU A 34 5.60 2.86 1.83
CA LEU A 34 5.23 1.44 1.70
C LEU A 34 3.98 1.11 2.52
N GLN A 35 3.88 1.59 3.76
CA GLN A 35 2.71 1.42 4.62
C GLN A 35 1.46 2.11 4.02
N SER A 36 1.63 3.30 3.43
CA SER A 36 0.55 4.00 2.73
C SER A 36 0.04 3.22 1.51
N VAL A 37 0.95 2.67 0.70
CA VAL A 37 0.59 1.81 -0.43
C VAL A 37 -0.09 0.53 0.06
N LEU A 38 0.40 -0.10 1.13
CA LEU A 38 -0.23 -1.28 1.73
C LEU A 38 -1.66 -0.98 2.21
N ARG A 39 -1.89 0.17 2.84
CA ARG A 39 -3.23 0.63 3.21
C ARG A 39 -4.15 0.74 1.98
N ASN A 40 -3.65 1.27 0.87
CA ASN A 40 -4.42 1.37 -0.37
C ASN A 40 -4.75 0.00 -0.96
N VAL A 41 -3.85 -0.99 -0.84
CA VAL A 41 -4.13 -2.38 -1.25
C VAL A 41 -5.30 -2.94 -0.44
N TYR A 42 -5.29 -2.81 0.88
CA TYR A 42 -6.39 -3.29 1.72
C TYR A 42 -7.73 -2.61 1.41
N ILE A 43 -7.72 -1.30 1.13
CA ILE A 43 -8.93 -0.58 0.70
C ILE A 43 -9.44 -1.14 -0.64
N ALA A 44 -8.55 -1.36 -1.60
CA ALA A 44 -8.90 -1.91 -2.90
C ALA A 44 -9.45 -3.34 -2.79
N GLU A 45 -8.87 -4.18 -1.93
CA GLU A 45 -9.38 -5.53 -1.63
C GLU A 45 -10.78 -5.48 -1.03
N ALA A 46 -11.02 -4.63 -0.03
CA ALA A 46 -12.34 -4.47 0.57
C ALA A 46 -13.39 -4.04 -0.47
N ILE A 47 -13.04 -3.15 -1.39
CA ILE A 47 -13.92 -2.74 -2.50
C ILE A 47 -14.19 -3.92 -3.44
N LEU A 48 -13.17 -4.68 -3.82
CA LEU A 48 -13.34 -5.84 -4.71
C LEU A 48 -14.17 -6.93 -4.06
N PHE A 49 -13.98 -7.21 -2.76
CA PHE A 49 -14.82 -8.14 -2.01
C PHE A 49 -16.28 -7.70 -2.00
N LYS A 50 -16.55 -6.42 -1.72
CA LYS A 50 -17.91 -5.87 -1.76
C LYS A 50 -18.54 -6.00 -3.14
N ARG A 51 -17.77 -5.79 -4.21
CA ARG A 51 -18.25 -6.00 -5.59
C ARG A 51 -18.52 -7.46 -5.89
N LEU A 52 -17.67 -8.36 -5.40
CA LEU A 52 -17.82 -9.80 -5.57
C LEU A 52 -19.11 -10.31 -4.91
N GLU A 53 -19.43 -9.82 -3.71
CA GLU A 53 -20.71 -10.11 -3.02
C GLU A 53 -21.94 -9.69 -3.82
N SER A 54 -21.83 -8.63 -4.61
CA SER A 54 -22.92 -8.08 -5.44
C SER A 54 -22.92 -8.55 -6.89
N SER A 55 -21.94 -9.37 -7.30
CA SER A 55 -21.78 -9.74 -8.71
C SER A 55 -22.91 -10.65 -9.16
N SER A 56 -23.42 -10.39 -10.36
CA SER A 56 -24.56 -11.12 -10.94
C SER A 56 -24.16 -11.98 -12.15
N THR A 57 -22.89 -11.94 -12.56
CA THR A 57 -22.40 -12.69 -13.72
C THR A 57 -21.13 -13.45 -13.40
N THR A 58 -20.99 -14.64 -13.99
CA THR A 58 -19.79 -15.49 -13.84
C THR A 58 -18.54 -14.78 -14.35
N GLU A 59 -18.63 -14.07 -15.48
CA GLU A 59 -17.52 -13.32 -16.07
C GLU A 59 -17.00 -12.20 -15.14
N GLU A 60 -17.91 -11.46 -14.51
CA GLU A 60 -17.53 -10.42 -13.54
C GLU A 60 -16.92 -11.03 -12.28
N THR A 61 -17.49 -12.13 -11.79
CA THR A 61 -16.95 -12.87 -10.63
C THR A 61 -15.52 -13.34 -10.88
N GLU A 62 -15.23 -13.91 -12.05
CA GLU A 62 -13.89 -14.34 -12.45
C GLU A 62 -12.89 -13.18 -12.53
N ARG A 63 -13.31 -12.05 -13.13
CA ARG A 63 -12.49 -10.83 -13.22
C ARG A 63 -12.17 -10.26 -11.84
N LEU A 64 -13.15 -10.16 -10.96
CA LEU A 64 -12.98 -9.66 -9.59
C LEU A 64 -12.08 -10.60 -8.78
N SER A 65 -12.25 -11.91 -8.92
CA SER A 65 -11.40 -12.92 -8.26
C SER A 65 -9.94 -12.82 -8.74
N SER A 66 -9.72 -12.66 -10.04
CA SER A 66 -8.39 -12.41 -10.61
C SER A 66 -7.76 -11.12 -10.06
N GLY A 67 -8.55 -10.07 -9.91
CA GLY A 67 -8.14 -8.81 -9.28
C GLY A 67 -7.69 -9.00 -7.83
N LEU A 68 -8.44 -9.76 -7.04
CA LEU A 68 -8.10 -10.09 -5.64
C LEU A 68 -6.80 -10.90 -5.55
N THR A 69 -6.62 -11.91 -6.40
CA THR A 69 -5.37 -12.69 -6.43
C THR A 69 -4.15 -11.80 -6.69
N ARG A 70 -4.27 -10.86 -7.64
CA ARG A 70 -3.20 -9.91 -7.94
C ARG A 70 -2.92 -8.93 -6.79
N LEU A 71 -3.95 -8.45 -6.10
CA LEU A 71 -3.75 -7.58 -4.93
C LEU A 71 -3.05 -8.31 -3.79
N SER A 72 -3.42 -9.57 -3.52
CA SER A 72 -2.76 -10.40 -2.51
C SER A 72 -1.26 -10.63 -2.84
N GLU A 73 -0.91 -10.79 -4.11
CA GLU A 73 0.51 -10.85 -4.51
C GLU A 73 1.27 -9.55 -4.24
N VAL A 74 0.63 -8.40 -4.49
CA VAL A 74 1.21 -7.08 -4.24
C VAL A 74 1.36 -6.84 -2.73
N GLU A 75 0.34 -7.18 -1.95
CA GLU A 75 0.35 -7.14 -0.48
C GLU A 75 1.56 -7.91 0.07
N ARG A 76 1.73 -9.18 -0.35
CA ARG A 76 2.87 -10.01 0.06
C ARG A 76 4.21 -9.37 -0.26
N LYS A 77 4.36 -8.78 -1.46
CA LYS A 77 5.60 -8.10 -1.87
C LYS A 77 5.87 -6.84 -1.04
N LEU A 78 4.84 -6.08 -0.70
CA LEU A 78 4.96 -4.90 0.15
C LEU A 78 5.33 -5.27 1.58
N ASN A 79 4.68 -6.27 2.16
CA ASN A 79 4.97 -6.77 3.50
C ASN A 79 6.43 -7.25 3.63
N LEU A 80 6.95 -7.99 2.64
CA LEU A 80 8.36 -8.38 2.62
C LEU A 80 9.30 -7.17 2.61
N ARG A 81 9.04 -6.18 1.76
CA ARG A 81 9.85 -4.95 1.70
C ARG A 81 9.81 -4.15 2.99
N ILE A 82 8.65 -4.09 3.65
CA ILE A 82 8.49 -3.43 4.95
C ILE A 82 9.32 -4.15 6.01
N ILE A 83 9.24 -5.49 6.07
CA ILE A 83 10.01 -6.30 7.03
C ILE A 83 11.52 -6.13 6.79
N ASP A 84 11.96 -6.22 5.53
CA ASP A 84 13.37 -6.01 5.17
C ASP A 84 13.86 -4.63 5.62
N HIS A 85 13.05 -3.59 5.41
CA HIS A 85 13.38 -2.22 5.82
C HIS A 85 13.45 -2.07 7.35
N ILE A 86 12.55 -2.71 8.10
CA ILE A 86 12.57 -2.72 9.56
C ILE A 86 13.82 -3.45 10.07
N ASN A 87 14.15 -4.62 9.51
CA ASN A 87 15.32 -5.40 9.89
C ASN A 87 16.65 -4.66 9.63
N LEU A 88 16.69 -3.80 8.60
CA LEU A 88 17.84 -2.93 8.32
C LEU A 88 17.98 -1.80 9.36
N LEU A 89 16.87 -1.29 9.90
CA LEU A 89 16.86 -0.20 10.90
C LEU A 89 17.12 -0.71 12.32
N THR A 90 16.73 -1.93 12.64
CA THR A 90 17.03 -2.62 13.90
C THR A 90 17.78 -3.92 13.61
N PRO A 91 19.10 -3.87 13.37
CA PRO A 91 19.89 -5.09 13.38
C PRO A 91 19.73 -5.72 14.77
N SER A 92 19.17 -6.92 14.83
CA SER A 92 19.13 -7.70 16.06
C SER A 92 20.55 -8.19 16.37
N ASP A 93 21.36 -7.34 16.99
CA ASP A 93 22.57 -7.75 17.69
C ASP A 93 22.15 -8.49 18.97
N SER A 94 21.85 -9.78 18.83
CA SER A 94 21.81 -10.70 19.96
C SER A 94 22.57 -11.97 19.61
N GLU A 95 23.83 -11.79 19.22
CA GLU A 95 24.87 -12.77 19.58
C GLU A 95 25.40 -12.41 20.97
N GLU A 96 24.61 -12.74 22.00
CA GLU A 96 25.10 -12.85 23.37
C GLU A 96 25.46 -14.32 23.62
N GLU A 97 26.63 -14.74 23.11
CA GLU A 97 27.33 -15.95 23.55
C GLU A 97 28.83 -15.65 23.71
N ARG A 98 29.20 -15.06 24.86
CA ARG A 98 30.51 -15.28 25.48
C ARG A 98 30.40 -15.28 27.00
#